data_AF-A0A968P5C2-F1
#
_entry.id   AF-A0A968P5C2-F1
#
_cell.length_a   1.000
_cell.length_b   1.000
_cell.length_c   1.000
_cell.angle_alpha   90.00
_cell.angle_beta   90.00
_cell.angle_gamma   90.00
#
_symmetry.space_group_name_H-M   'P 1'
#
loop_
_entity.id
_entity.type
_entity.pdbx_description
1 polymer ?
#
loop_
_entity_poly.entity_id
_entity_poly.type
_entity_poly.pdbx_seq_one_letter_code
_entity_poly.pdbx_strand_id
1 'polypeptide(L)'
;MPTTEAHPRSPRPHAARLLSVSTGKVWLASLTAAFLPALDCLASEGGAAGNGELPPFWGLGVMPFVALLGAIAILPLLRWTHHWWESNYHRLLVALGAAIATLAYYFFIAGVGFGGLLHVLEHALLEEYVPFIVLLFSLYVIAGGIALRGNLAAHPATNTALLGLGAGLASFIGTTGASMLLIRPVLQTNQERKHKVHTVIFFIFLVSNIGGTLLPIGDPPLFLGYLSGVPFFWTLSLWKEWLTCSVLLLVTYYVWDTRAYRKEAPRDIQRDETVRERLRLDGVVNVFWLAGIVASVAAIVPGKPFPLLGFTVFPFLRELLMLGFVGLSLKTTPREVRERNHFNYAAILEVAALSWASSSRCRCPSTCSTSAAPSSG
;
A
#
# COMPACT_ATOMS: atom_id res chain seq x y z
N MET A 1 15.92 -15.71 70.87
CA MET A 1 15.96 -16.57 69.65
C MET A 1 14.89 -16.06 68.70
N PRO A 2 15.21 -15.82 67.41
CA PRO A 2 14.35 -15.11 66.48
C PRO A 2 13.36 -16.07 65.80
N THR A 3 12.14 -15.61 65.53
CA THR A 3 11.21 -16.27 64.59
C THR A 3 11.12 -15.46 63.31
N THR A 4 11.31 -16.18 62.22
CA THR A 4 11.65 -15.73 60.87
C THR A 4 10.46 -15.13 60.12
N GLU A 5 10.71 -14.07 59.35
CA GLU A 5 9.80 -13.46 58.38
C GLU A 5 9.33 -14.47 57.31
N ALA A 6 8.06 -14.37 56.89
CA ALA A 6 7.50 -15.10 55.76
C ALA A 6 7.28 -14.15 54.56
N HIS A 7 8.18 -14.22 53.57
CA HIS A 7 8.03 -13.59 52.26
C HIS A 7 6.88 -14.25 51.44
N PRO A 8 6.08 -13.48 50.69
CA PRO A 8 5.11 -14.05 49.74
C PRO A 8 5.84 -14.71 48.55
N ARG A 9 5.52 -15.99 48.31
CA ARG A 9 6.07 -16.78 47.20
C ARG A 9 5.69 -16.18 45.85
N SER A 10 6.69 -15.93 45.00
CA SER A 10 6.50 -15.59 43.59
C SER A 10 5.84 -16.76 42.81
N PRO A 11 5.01 -16.48 41.79
CA PRO A 11 4.44 -17.54 40.96
C PRO A 11 5.53 -18.17 40.08
N ARG A 12 5.58 -19.51 40.09
CA ARG A 12 6.59 -20.33 39.39
C ARG A 12 6.58 -20.09 37.86
N PRO A 13 7.75 -20.03 37.19
CA PRO A 13 7.89 -19.66 35.77
C PRO A 13 7.38 -20.70 34.75
N HIS A 14 6.87 -21.85 35.18
CA HIS A 14 6.44 -22.92 34.28
C HIS A 14 5.03 -22.71 33.68
N ALA A 15 4.11 -22.03 34.37
CA ALA A 15 2.74 -21.82 33.88
C ALA A 15 2.66 -20.78 32.75
N ALA A 16 3.48 -19.72 32.81
CA ALA A 16 3.55 -18.68 31.78
C ALA A 16 4.13 -19.18 30.45
N ARG A 17 5.00 -20.21 30.49
CA ARG A 17 5.65 -20.78 29.31
C ARG A 17 4.73 -21.72 28.52
N LEU A 18 3.73 -22.33 29.16
CA LEU A 18 2.76 -23.22 28.48
C LEU A 18 1.65 -22.43 27.78
N LEU A 19 1.23 -21.29 28.34
CA LEU A 19 0.21 -20.44 27.72
C LEU A 19 0.71 -19.70 26.45
N SER A 20 2.01 -19.37 26.35
CA SER A 20 2.56 -18.70 25.16
C SER A 20 2.81 -19.65 23.98
N VAL A 21 3.11 -20.92 24.24
CA VAL A 21 3.32 -21.93 23.19
C VAL A 21 1.98 -22.40 22.60
N SER A 22 0.92 -22.45 23.41
CA SER A 22 -0.44 -22.79 22.95
C SER A 22 -1.04 -21.70 22.07
N THR A 23 -0.90 -20.43 22.45
CA THR A 23 -1.37 -19.30 21.63
C THR A 23 -0.64 -19.22 20.30
N GLY A 24 0.69 -19.40 20.26
CA GLY A 24 1.46 -19.37 19.01
C GLY A 24 1.04 -20.42 17.98
N LYS A 25 0.66 -21.63 18.41
CA LYS A 25 0.19 -22.71 17.52
C LYS A 25 -1.23 -22.45 17.00
N VAL A 26 -2.11 -21.85 17.81
CA VAL A 26 -3.46 -21.45 17.39
C VAL A 26 -3.42 -20.29 16.40
N TRP A 27 -2.49 -19.34 16.57
CA TRP A 27 -2.25 -18.25 15.61
C TRP A 27 -1.69 -18.77 14.29
N LEU A 28 -0.72 -19.69 14.30
CA LEU A 28 -0.20 -20.31 13.07
C LEU A 28 -1.27 -21.12 12.34
N ALA A 29 -2.07 -21.90 13.08
CA ALA A 29 -3.16 -22.71 12.53
C ALA A 29 -4.32 -21.86 12.00
N SER A 30 -4.61 -20.71 12.63
CA SER A 30 -5.64 -19.77 12.15
C SER A 30 -5.16 -18.96 10.95
N LEU A 31 -3.86 -18.62 10.90
CA LEU A 31 -3.24 -18.02 9.73
C LEU A 31 -3.28 -18.99 8.56
N THR A 32 -2.88 -20.26 8.72
CA THR A 32 -2.95 -21.25 7.63
C THR A 32 -4.39 -21.56 7.21
N ALA A 33 -5.34 -21.63 8.15
CA ALA A 33 -6.76 -21.87 7.85
C ALA A 33 -7.43 -20.69 7.13
N ALA A 34 -6.96 -19.45 7.32
CA ALA A 34 -7.40 -18.29 6.55
C ALA A 34 -6.63 -18.14 5.22
N PHE A 35 -5.39 -18.60 5.15
CA PHE A 35 -4.52 -18.48 3.97
C PHE A 35 -4.96 -19.41 2.83
N LEU A 36 -5.36 -20.65 3.12
CA LEU A 36 -5.81 -21.61 2.10
C LEU A 36 -7.02 -21.13 1.28
N PRO A 37 -8.15 -20.73 1.89
CA PRO A 37 -9.31 -20.26 1.13
C PRO A 37 -9.05 -18.91 0.45
N ALA A 38 -8.17 -18.06 1.00
CA ALA A 38 -7.73 -16.83 0.34
C ALA A 38 -6.87 -17.11 -0.91
N LEU A 39 -6.02 -18.14 -0.86
CA LEU A 39 -5.26 -18.63 -2.02
C LEU A 39 -6.17 -19.23 -3.09
N ASP A 40 -7.18 -20.03 -2.71
CA ASP A 40 -8.16 -20.59 -3.64
C ASP A 40 -9.04 -19.49 -4.26
N CYS A 41 -9.39 -18.44 -3.49
CA CYS A 41 -10.14 -17.29 -4.00
C CYS A 41 -9.29 -16.43 -4.95
N LEU A 42 -8.02 -16.19 -4.63
CA LEU A 42 -7.05 -15.53 -5.52
C LEU A 42 -6.76 -16.35 -6.79
N ALA A 43 -6.79 -17.68 -6.69
CA ALA A 43 -6.70 -18.57 -7.84
C ALA A 43 -7.99 -18.55 -8.69
N SER A 44 -9.16 -18.36 -8.04
CA SER A 44 -10.46 -18.30 -8.71
C SER A 44 -10.73 -16.97 -9.43
N GLU A 45 -10.21 -15.83 -8.95
CA GLU A 45 -10.42 -14.52 -9.59
C GLU A 45 -9.69 -14.37 -10.94
N GLY A 46 -8.77 -15.27 -11.27
CA GLY A 46 -8.24 -15.39 -12.64
C GLY A 46 -9.31 -15.81 -13.66
N GLY A 47 -10.39 -16.47 -13.25
CA GLY A 47 -11.35 -17.07 -14.17
C GLY A 47 -12.29 -16.11 -14.91
N ALA A 48 -12.24 -14.80 -14.68
CA ALA A 48 -13.30 -13.87 -15.10
C ALA A 48 -12.88 -12.74 -16.06
N ALA A 49 -11.81 -12.89 -16.84
CA ALA A 49 -11.45 -11.89 -17.85
C ALA A 49 -10.98 -12.49 -19.18
N GLY A 50 -11.94 -12.65 -20.09
CA GLY A 50 -11.70 -12.67 -21.54
C GLY A 50 -11.52 -14.05 -22.16
N ASN A 51 -12.15 -14.25 -23.32
CA ASN A 51 -12.16 -15.46 -24.15
C ASN A 51 -10.79 -15.76 -24.79
N GLY A 52 -9.73 -15.86 -23.99
CA GLY A 52 -8.40 -16.31 -24.42
C GLY A 52 -8.08 -17.65 -23.77
N GLU A 53 -7.60 -18.61 -24.55
CA GLU A 53 -7.09 -19.87 -24.00
C GLU A 53 -6.00 -19.57 -22.96
N LEU A 54 -6.20 -20.05 -21.74
CA LEU A 54 -5.27 -19.85 -20.65
C LEU A 54 -3.97 -20.60 -20.98
N PRO A 55 -2.78 -20.02 -20.71
CA PRO A 55 -1.52 -20.68 -20.98
C PRO A 55 -1.46 -22.06 -20.29
N PRO A 56 -0.83 -23.06 -20.92
CA PRO A 56 -0.64 -24.37 -20.31
C PRO A 56 0.02 -24.23 -18.93
N PHE A 57 -0.58 -24.83 -17.90
CA PHE A 57 -0.08 -24.76 -16.52
C PHE A 57 -0.04 -23.35 -15.91
N TRP A 58 -1.02 -22.49 -16.21
CA TRP A 58 -1.14 -21.15 -15.61
C TRP A 58 -0.88 -21.09 -14.10
N GLY A 59 -1.41 -22.02 -13.30
CA GLY A 59 -1.17 -22.05 -11.85
C GLY A 59 0.33 -22.03 -11.47
N LEU A 60 1.19 -22.64 -12.29
CA LEU A 60 2.64 -22.64 -12.09
C LEU A 60 3.28 -21.27 -12.43
N GLY A 61 2.68 -20.51 -13.34
CA GLY A 61 3.08 -19.12 -13.62
C GLY A 61 2.70 -18.12 -12.52
N VAL A 62 1.69 -18.43 -11.69
CA VAL A 62 1.26 -17.56 -10.56
C VAL A 62 2.02 -17.87 -9.27
N MET A 63 2.54 -19.08 -9.13
CA MET A 63 3.31 -19.54 -7.97
C MET A 63 4.43 -18.58 -7.52
N PRO A 64 5.29 -18.03 -8.41
CA PRO A 64 6.35 -17.11 -8.00
C PRO A 64 5.81 -15.83 -7.37
N PHE A 65 4.69 -15.31 -7.87
CA PHE A 65 4.06 -14.11 -7.32
C PHE A 65 3.44 -14.38 -5.94
N VAL A 66 2.75 -15.50 -5.78
CA VAL A 66 2.17 -15.89 -4.47
C VAL A 66 3.28 -16.16 -3.45
N ALA A 67 4.36 -16.82 -3.88
CA ALA A 67 5.55 -17.02 -3.05
C ALA A 67 6.19 -15.69 -2.63
N LEU A 68 6.27 -14.71 -3.54
CA LEU A 68 6.76 -13.36 -3.24
C LEU A 68 5.87 -12.64 -2.21
N LEU A 69 4.54 -12.68 -2.39
CA LEU A 69 3.60 -12.10 -1.41
C LEU A 69 3.71 -12.78 -0.04
N GLY A 70 3.80 -14.11 -0.02
CA GLY A 70 4.02 -14.90 1.20
C GLY A 70 5.35 -14.54 1.86
N ALA A 71 6.42 -14.34 1.08
CA ALA A 71 7.72 -13.92 1.56
C ALA A 71 7.65 -12.54 2.22
N ILE A 72 6.99 -11.56 1.59
CA ILE A 72 6.78 -10.21 2.14
C ILE A 72 5.96 -10.26 3.45
N ALA A 73 4.95 -11.12 3.52
CA ALA A 73 4.10 -11.23 4.70
C ALA A 73 4.78 -11.96 5.87
N ILE A 74 5.54 -13.03 5.61
CA ILE A 74 6.01 -13.98 6.62
C ILE A 74 7.45 -13.70 7.07
N LEU A 75 8.36 -13.37 6.15
CA LEU A 75 9.79 -13.22 6.47
C LEU A 75 10.10 -12.09 7.46
N PRO A 76 9.41 -10.94 7.46
CA PRO A 76 9.61 -9.91 8.49
C PRO A 76 9.14 -10.35 9.89
N LEU A 77 8.14 -11.23 9.98
CA LEU A 77 7.55 -11.66 11.26
C LEU A 77 8.41 -12.72 11.98
N LEU A 78 9.21 -13.47 11.22
CA LEU A 78 10.09 -14.51 11.73
C LEU A 78 11.33 -13.89 12.38
N ARG A 79 11.56 -14.18 13.66
CA ARG A 79 12.69 -13.65 14.45
C ARG A 79 14.07 -13.92 13.82
N TRP A 80 14.22 -15.00 13.07
CA TRP A 80 15.49 -15.40 12.48
C TRP A 80 15.80 -14.69 11.17
N THR A 81 14.78 -14.21 10.46
CA THR A 81 14.92 -13.58 9.14
C THR A 81 14.69 -12.07 9.16
N HIS A 82 14.19 -11.51 10.27
CA HIS A 82 13.94 -10.07 10.41
C HIS A 82 15.14 -9.20 10.00
N HIS A 83 16.31 -9.43 10.60
CA HIS A 83 17.50 -8.61 10.33
C HIS A 83 18.06 -8.82 8.91
N TRP A 84 17.86 -10.02 8.35
CA TRP A 84 18.22 -10.29 6.95
C TRP A 84 17.28 -9.54 5.99
N TRP A 85 15.98 -9.52 6.28
CA TRP A 85 14.97 -8.86 5.45
C TRP A 85 15.04 -7.34 5.48
N GLU A 86 15.64 -6.72 6.51
CA GLU A 86 15.83 -5.26 6.58
C GLU A 86 16.65 -4.71 5.40
N SER A 87 17.55 -5.52 4.83
CA SER A 87 18.39 -5.10 3.71
C SER A 87 17.61 -5.09 2.39
N ASN A 88 17.61 -3.93 1.73
CA ASN A 88 17.03 -3.78 0.39
C ASN A 88 17.68 -4.72 -0.65
N TYR A 89 18.93 -5.14 -0.44
CA TYR A 89 19.60 -6.10 -1.33
C TYR A 89 18.91 -7.47 -1.30
N HIS A 90 18.55 -7.96 -0.11
CA HIS A 90 17.90 -9.27 0.04
C HIS A 90 16.46 -9.25 -0.47
N ARG A 91 15.74 -8.15 -0.23
CA ARG A 91 14.40 -7.92 -0.79
C ARG A 91 14.44 -7.96 -2.32
N LEU A 92 15.41 -7.26 -2.91
CA LEU A 92 15.64 -7.27 -4.35
C LEU A 92 16.02 -8.66 -4.87
N LEU A 93 16.83 -9.43 -4.13
CA LEU A 93 17.23 -10.78 -4.53
C LEU A 93 16.03 -11.74 -4.55
N VAL A 94 15.15 -11.68 -3.55
CA VAL A 94 13.90 -12.47 -3.51
C VAL A 94 12.97 -12.08 -4.66
N ALA A 95 12.85 -10.77 -4.92
CA ALA A 95 12.13 -10.25 -6.06
C ALA A 95 12.73 -10.78 -7.39
N LEU A 96 14.05 -10.67 -7.58
CA LEU A 96 14.79 -11.19 -8.73
C LEU A 96 14.55 -12.69 -8.95
N GLY A 97 14.61 -13.49 -7.89
CA GLY A 97 14.34 -14.92 -7.96
C GLY A 97 12.92 -15.22 -8.45
N ALA A 98 11.91 -14.50 -7.95
CA ALA A 98 10.53 -14.68 -8.36
C ALA A 98 10.30 -14.25 -9.84
N ALA A 99 10.92 -13.16 -10.28
CA ALA A 99 10.82 -12.70 -11.66
C ALA A 99 11.51 -13.67 -12.64
N ILE A 100 12.70 -14.17 -12.29
CA ILE A 100 13.42 -15.16 -13.10
C ILE A 100 12.61 -16.45 -13.20
N ALA A 101 12.00 -16.91 -12.10
CA ALA A 101 11.12 -18.07 -12.13
C ALA A 101 9.91 -17.87 -13.06
N THR A 102 9.36 -16.65 -13.09
CA THR A 102 8.26 -16.28 -13.99
C THR A 102 8.72 -16.26 -15.46
N LEU A 103 9.88 -15.67 -15.75
CA LEU A 103 10.48 -15.67 -17.09
C LEU A 103 10.82 -17.10 -17.56
N ALA A 104 11.32 -17.95 -16.67
CA ALA A 104 11.62 -19.35 -16.96
C ALA A 104 10.35 -20.11 -17.34
N TYR A 105 9.23 -19.87 -16.65
CA TYR A 105 7.92 -20.42 -17.05
C TYR A 105 7.54 -19.97 -18.47
N TYR A 106 7.66 -18.68 -18.79
CA TYR A 106 7.33 -18.19 -20.14
C TYR A 106 8.22 -18.76 -21.23
N PHE A 107 9.50 -18.94 -20.94
CA PHE A 107 10.47 -19.47 -21.89
C PHE A 107 10.31 -20.98 -22.12
N PHE A 108 10.26 -21.77 -21.04
CA PHE A 108 10.29 -23.24 -21.13
C PHE A 108 8.90 -23.87 -21.31
N ILE A 109 7.84 -23.26 -20.75
CA ILE A 109 6.49 -23.86 -20.73
C ILE A 109 5.57 -23.16 -21.73
N ALA A 110 5.56 -21.82 -21.74
CA ALA A 110 4.73 -21.07 -22.69
C ALA A 110 5.36 -20.97 -24.09
N GLY A 111 6.61 -21.42 -24.27
CA GLY A 111 7.28 -21.48 -25.58
C GLY A 111 7.56 -20.11 -26.20
N VAL A 112 7.52 -19.04 -25.39
CA VAL A 112 7.79 -17.67 -25.85
C VAL A 112 9.30 -17.56 -26.05
N GLY A 113 9.76 -17.75 -27.29
CA GLY A 113 11.18 -17.65 -27.64
C GLY A 113 11.83 -16.34 -27.18
N PHE A 114 13.16 -16.27 -27.20
CA PHE A 114 13.93 -15.16 -26.60
C PHE A 114 13.48 -13.76 -27.05
N GLY A 115 13.12 -13.58 -28.33
CA GLY A 115 12.62 -12.30 -28.85
C GLY A 115 11.27 -11.88 -28.24
N GLY A 116 10.36 -12.84 -28.01
CA GLY A 116 9.10 -12.57 -27.32
C GLY A 116 9.31 -12.23 -25.85
N LEU A 117 10.28 -12.87 -25.19
CA LEU A 117 10.64 -12.59 -23.80
C LEU A 117 11.17 -11.16 -23.63
N LEU A 118 12.01 -10.70 -24.55
CA LEU A 118 12.53 -9.33 -24.55
C LEU A 118 11.44 -8.30 -24.77
N HIS A 119 10.55 -8.53 -25.74
CA HIS A 119 9.45 -7.60 -26.02
C HIS A 119 8.51 -7.47 -24.82
N VAL A 120 8.20 -8.61 -24.20
CA VAL A 120 7.38 -8.70 -23.00
C VAL A 120 8.03 -7.96 -21.82
N LEU A 121 9.35 -8.14 -21.62
CA LEU A 121 10.10 -7.46 -20.57
C LEU A 121 10.17 -5.94 -20.81
N GLU A 122 10.39 -5.51 -22.05
CA GLU A 122 10.46 -4.11 -22.43
C GLU A 122 9.12 -3.40 -22.16
N HIS A 123 8.02 -4.00 -22.59
CA HIS A 123 6.69 -3.44 -22.39
C HIS A 123 6.33 -3.34 -20.90
N ALA A 124 6.57 -4.41 -20.13
CA ALA A 124 6.32 -4.41 -18.68
C ALA A 124 7.19 -3.40 -17.91
N LEU A 125 8.45 -3.21 -18.32
CA LEU A 125 9.35 -2.25 -17.66
C LEU A 125 8.99 -0.81 -18.02
N LEU A 126 8.85 -0.50 -19.32
CA LEU A 126 8.72 0.87 -19.80
C LEU A 126 7.30 1.41 -19.66
N GLU A 127 6.28 0.58 -19.85
CA GLU A 127 4.88 1.03 -19.88
C GLU A 127 4.14 0.84 -18.55
N GLU A 128 4.57 -0.12 -17.73
CA GLU A 128 3.93 -0.38 -16.43
C GLU A 128 4.80 0.05 -15.25
N TYR A 129 6.02 -0.50 -15.14
CA TYR A 129 6.86 -0.31 -13.96
C TYR A 129 7.41 1.12 -13.83
N VAL A 130 7.93 1.73 -14.90
CA VAL A 130 8.47 3.09 -14.86
C VAL A 130 7.39 4.12 -14.48
N PRO A 131 6.21 4.16 -15.14
CA PRO A 131 5.14 5.08 -14.72
C PRO A 131 4.67 4.84 -13.29
N PHE A 132 4.59 3.58 -12.88
CA PHE A 132 4.19 3.21 -11.52
C PHE A 132 5.17 3.75 -10.47
N ILE A 133 6.47 3.50 -10.64
CA ILE A 133 7.49 3.99 -9.70
C ILE A 133 7.59 5.51 -9.71
N VAL A 134 7.49 6.15 -10.89
CA VAL A 134 7.49 7.62 -10.98
C VAL A 134 6.28 8.22 -10.26
N LEU A 135 5.08 7.63 -10.41
CA LEU A 135 3.90 8.07 -9.69
C LEU A 135 4.08 7.93 -8.18
N LEU A 136 4.45 6.74 -7.70
CA LEU A 136 4.64 6.48 -6.27
C LEU A 136 5.70 7.39 -5.66
N PHE A 137 6.84 7.55 -6.34
CA PHE A 137 7.90 8.46 -5.94
C PHE A 137 7.38 9.90 -5.85
N SER A 138 6.62 10.35 -6.85
CA SER A 138 6.12 11.71 -6.90
C SER A 138 5.11 12.00 -5.80
N LEU A 139 4.14 11.10 -5.59
CA LEU A 139 3.19 11.20 -4.47
C LEU A 139 3.92 11.21 -3.13
N TYR A 140 4.88 10.30 -2.93
CA TYR A 140 5.62 10.17 -1.68
C TYR A 140 6.45 11.42 -1.36
N VAL A 141 7.20 11.96 -2.33
CA VAL A 141 8.04 13.16 -2.12
C VAL A 141 7.20 14.39 -1.85
N ILE A 142 6.10 14.58 -2.59
CA ILE A 142 5.24 15.76 -2.45
C ILE A 142 4.42 15.68 -1.16
N ALA A 143 3.84 14.52 -0.84
CA ALA A 143 3.13 14.30 0.42
C ALA A 143 4.07 14.44 1.63
N GLY A 144 5.32 13.99 1.52
CA GLY A 144 6.34 14.18 2.55
C GLY A 144 6.69 15.64 2.83
N GLY A 145 6.37 16.55 1.90
CA GLY A 145 6.45 17.99 2.09
C GLY A 145 5.24 18.64 2.76
N ILE A 146 4.18 17.88 3.10
CA ILE A 146 2.98 18.38 3.79
C ILE A 146 3.01 17.87 5.23
N ALA A 147 3.06 18.77 6.21
CA ALA A 147 3.03 18.38 7.62
C ALA A 147 1.78 18.97 8.28
N LEU A 148 0.93 18.09 8.84
CA LEU A 148 -0.18 18.51 9.69
C LEU A 148 0.31 18.55 11.14
N ARG A 149 0.22 19.73 11.76
CA ARG A 149 0.56 19.99 13.16
C ARG A 149 -0.69 20.26 13.97
N GLY A 150 -0.58 20.07 15.28
CA GLY A 150 -1.62 20.38 16.25
C GLY A 150 -1.95 19.17 17.12
N ASN A 151 -2.52 19.44 18.29
CA ASN A 151 -2.96 18.42 19.22
C ASN A 151 -4.45 18.63 19.48
N LEU A 152 -5.25 17.79 18.84
CA LEU A 152 -6.69 17.78 19.04
C LEU A 152 -7.03 17.02 20.32
N ALA A 153 -8.21 17.27 20.88
CA ALA A 153 -8.69 16.44 21.98
C ALA A 153 -9.03 15.03 21.48
N ALA A 154 -8.52 14.01 22.17
CA ALA A 154 -8.60 12.58 21.86
C ALA A 154 -9.99 11.96 22.08
N HIS A 155 -11.05 12.71 21.76
CA HIS A 155 -12.42 12.25 21.87
C HIS A 155 -12.74 11.23 20.76
N PRO A 156 -13.62 10.25 21.03
CA PRO A 156 -14.01 9.27 20.01
C PRO A 156 -14.55 9.88 18.72
N ALA A 157 -15.31 10.97 18.82
CA ALA A 157 -15.81 11.69 17.65
C ALA A 157 -14.68 12.33 16.84
N THR A 158 -13.71 12.96 17.51
CA THR A 158 -12.54 13.58 16.87
C THR A 158 -11.69 12.56 16.14
N ASN A 159 -11.38 11.44 16.78
CA ASN A 159 -10.61 10.37 16.14
C ASN A 159 -11.37 9.76 14.96
N THR A 160 -12.68 9.54 15.10
CA THR A 160 -13.51 8.99 14.01
C THR A 160 -13.54 9.95 12.83
N ALA A 161 -13.65 11.26 13.07
CA ALA A 161 -13.56 12.29 12.03
C ALA A 161 -12.18 12.30 11.36
N LEU A 162 -11.09 12.16 12.14
CA LEU A 162 -9.73 12.11 11.61
C LEU A 162 -9.51 10.88 10.71
N LEU A 163 -10.01 9.71 11.12
CA LEU A 163 -9.97 8.49 10.30
C LEU A 163 -10.82 8.60 9.04
N GLY A 164 -12.02 9.16 9.14
CA GLY A 164 -12.91 9.37 7.99
C GLY A 164 -12.33 10.35 6.98
N LEU A 165 -11.75 11.46 7.48
CA LEU A 165 -11.01 12.41 6.65
C LEU A 165 -9.81 11.74 5.98
N GLY A 166 -9.09 10.87 6.69
CA GLY A 166 -8.00 10.08 6.10
C GLY A 166 -8.45 9.13 5.01
N ALA A 167 -9.56 8.41 5.20
CA ALA A 167 -10.12 7.53 4.19
C ALA A 167 -10.51 8.32 2.92
N GLY A 168 -11.09 9.51 3.08
CA GLY A 168 -11.38 10.41 1.96
C GLY A 168 -10.12 10.92 1.26
N LEU A 169 -9.14 11.42 2.02
CA LEU A 169 -7.88 11.93 1.45
C LEU A 169 -7.08 10.84 0.73
N ALA A 170 -7.09 9.61 1.22
CA ALA A 170 -6.40 8.47 0.60
C ALA A 170 -6.84 8.23 -0.85
N SER A 171 -8.12 8.46 -1.16
CA SER A 171 -8.64 8.35 -2.52
C SER A 171 -8.02 9.36 -3.48
N PHE A 172 -7.66 10.56 -3.01
CA PHE A 172 -7.13 11.63 -3.88
C PHE A 172 -5.61 11.66 -3.91
N ILE A 173 -4.98 11.37 -2.78
CA ILE A 173 -3.54 11.60 -2.54
C ILE A 173 -2.75 10.28 -2.54
N GLY A 174 -3.43 9.14 -2.57
CA GLY A 174 -2.81 7.84 -2.32
C GLY A 174 -2.88 7.43 -0.85
N THR A 175 -3.07 6.14 -0.58
CA THR A 175 -3.03 5.57 0.78
C THR A 175 -1.70 5.84 1.46
N THR A 176 -0.59 5.77 0.74
CA THR A 176 0.75 6.07 1.26
C THR A 176 0.89 7.54 1.66
N GLY A 177 0.45 8.47 0.80
CA GLY A 177 0.53 9.91 1.07
C GLY A 177 -0.38 10.34 2.22
N ALA A 178 -1.63 9.87 2.23
CA ALA A 178 -2.57 10.13 3.32
C ALA A 178 -2.08 9.53 4.64
N SER A 179 -1.52 8.31 4.60
CA SER A 179 -0.95 7.67 5.79
C SER A 179 0.22 8.47 6.36
N MET A 180 1.13 8.94 5.50
CA MET A 180 2.27 9.76 5.91
C MET A 180 1.84 11.08 6.56
N LEU A 181 0.78 11.70 6.04
CA LEU A 181 0.26 12.97 6.53
C LEU A 181 -0.48 12.83 7.87
N LEU A 182 -1.25 11.77 8.07
CA LEU A 182 -2.18 11.65 9.20
C LEU A 182 -1.71 10.74 10.33
N ILE A 183 -0.80 9.79 10.10
CA ILE A 183 -0.41 8.85 11.17
C ILE A 183 0.18 9.56 12.38
N ARG A 184 0.97 10.62 12.16
CA ARG A 184 1.58 11.41 13.25
C ARG A 184 0.54 12.20 14.03
N PRO A 185 -0.33 13.01 13.40
CA PRO A 185 -1.45 13.65 14.08
C PRO A 185 -2.31 12.66 14.89
N VAL A 186 -2.60 11.48 14.35
CA VAL A 186 -3.38 10.45 15.04
C VAL A 186 -2.65 9.96 16.30
N LEU A 187 -1.35 9.66 16.19
CA LEU A 187 -0.54 9.19 17.32
C LEU A 187 -0.33 10.28 18.38
N GLN A 188 -0.11 11.53 17.96
CA GLN A 188 0.05 12.68 18.85
C GLN A 188 -1.25 13.00 19.59
N THR A 189 -2.37 13.09 18.87
CA THR A 189 -3.71 13.28 19.44
C THR A 189 -4.01 12.22 20.49
N ASN A 190 -3.61 10.96 20.28
CA ASN A 190 -3.87 9.88 21.21
C ASN A 190 -2.71 9.61 22.19
N GLN A 191 -1.73 10.50 22.32
CA GLN A 191 -0.51 10.21 23.10
C GLN A 191 -0.81 9.99 24.59
N GLU A 192 -1.75 10.76 25.15
CA GLU A 192 -2.14 10.72 26.56
C GLU A 192 -3.07 9.54 26.91
N ARG A 193 -3.63 8.85 25.91
CA ARG A 193 -4.50 7.69 26.10
C ARG A 193 -3.72 6.39 26.28
N LYS A 194 -4.24 5.49 27.12
CA LYS A 194 -3.65 4.15 27.34
C LYS A 194 -4.17 3.13 26.33
N HIS A 195 -5.45 3.20 26.00
CA HIS A 195 -6.09 2.28 25.07
C HIS A 195 -6.18 2.95 23.69
N LYS A 196 -5.11 2.84 22.89
CA LYS A 196 -5.00 3.48 21.56
C LYS A 196 -4.62 2.56 20.41
N VAL A 197 -4.33 1.29 20.70
CA VAL A 197 -3.89 0.31 19.69
C VAL A 197 -4.95 0.09 18.62
N HIS A 198 -6.24 0.04 19.00
CA HIS A 198 -7.33 -0.11 18.04
C HIS A 198 -7.38 1.08 17.06
N THR A 199 -7.11 2.31 17.50
CA THR A 199 -7.04 3.48 16.59
C THR A 199 -6.01 3.28 15.48
N VAL A 200 -4.84 2.72 15.79
CA VAL A 200 -3.81 2.42 14.77
C VAL A 200 -4.24 1.30 13.83
N ILE A 201 -4.90 0.25 14.35
CA ILE A 201 -5.41 -0.85 13.52
C ILE A 201 -6.49 -0.36 12.54
N PHE A 202 -7.46 0.42 13.04
CA PHE A 202 -8.51 0.99 12.20
C PHE A 202 -7.96 2.03 11.22
N PHE A 203 -6.91 2.77 11.58
CA PHE A 203 -6.19 3.63 10.65
C PHE A 203 -5.63 2.83 9.47
N ILE A 204 -4.99 1.69 9.73
CA ILE A 204 -4.47 0.82 8.68
C ILE A 204 -5.59 0.34 7.76
N PHE A 205 -6.72 -0.13 8.31
CA PHE A 205 -7.85 -0.60 7.49
C PHE A 205 -8.51 0.52 6.68
N LEU A 206 -8.84 1.64 7.32
CA LEU A 206 -9.59 2.72 6.68
C LEU A 206 -8.72 3.58 5.77
N VAL A 207 -7.57 4.06 6.24
CA VAL A 207 -6.74 5.04 5.54
C VAL A 207 -5.73 4.35 4.63
N SER A 208 -5.06 3.30 5.12
CA SER A 208 -3.95 2.67 4.39
C SER A 208 -4.38 1.57 3.41
N ASN A 209 -5.64 1.10 3.47
CA ASN A 209 -6.16 0.07 2.57
C ASN A 209 -7.41 0.55 1.82
N ILE A 210 -8.57 0.60 2.49
CA ILE A 210 -9.87 0.85 1.84
C ILE A 210 -9.93 2.24 1.22
N GLY A 211 -9.31 3.22 1.86
CA GLY A 211 -9.36 4.64 1.48
C GLY A 211 -8.90 4.92 0.06
N GLY A 212 -8.03 4.11 -0.54
CA GLY A 212 -7.46 4.35 -1.87
C GLY A 212 -8.31 3.92 -3.07
N THR A 213 -9.54 3.44 -2.87
CA THR A 213 -10.25 2.70 -3.94
C THR A 213 -11.01 3.56 -4.95
N LEU A 214 -11.21 4.86 -4.69
CA LEU A 214 -12.05 5.70 -5.57
C LEU A 214 -11.32 6.24 -6.81
N LEU A 215 -9.99 6.39 -6.78
CA LEU A 215 -9.20 6.83 -7.94
C LEU A 215 -8.05 5.86 -8.19
N PRO A 216 -7.62 5.68 -9.46
CA PRO A 216 -6.51 4.79 -9.78
C PRO A 216 -5.18 5.18 -9.17
N ILE A 217 -5.03 6.41 -8.69
CA ILE A 217 -3.83 6.92 -8.03
C ILE A 217 -3.77 6.48 -6.55
N GLY A 218 -4.93 6.12 -5.99
CA GLY A 218 -5.12 5.82 -4.58
C GLY A 218 -4.38 4.59 -4.10
N ASP A 219 -4.29 3.56 -4.95
CA ASP A 219 -3.60 2.31 -4.67
C ASP A 219 -2.80 1.77 -5.88
N PRO A 220 -1.77 0.93 -5.63
CA PRO A 220 -1.00 0.31 -6.70
C PRO A 220 -1.80 -0.55 -7.69
N PRO A 221 -2.73 -1.43 -7.26
CA PRO A 221 -3.44 -2.31 -8.17
C PRO A 221 -4.36 -1.56 -9.15
N LEU A 222 -5.08 -0.53 -8.71
CA LEU A 222 -5.93 0.25 -9.61
C LEU A 222 -5.09 1.08 -10.59
N PHE A 223 -3.91 1.55 -10.19
CA PHE A 223 -3.02 2.23 -11.12
C PHE A 223 -2.53 1.29 -12.23
N LEU A 224 -2.13 0.07 -11.89
CA LEU A 224 -1.76 -0.94 -12.89
C LEU A 224 -2.95 -1.29 -13.80
N GLY A 225 -4.17 -1.37 -13.25
CA GLY A 225 -5.40 -1.50 -14.03
C GLY A 225 -5.63 -0.34 -15.00
N TYR A 226 -5.36 0.89 -14.57
CA TYR A 226 -5.43 2.08 -15.42
C TYR A 226 -4.40 2.06 -16.55
N LEU A 227 -3.16 1.65 -16.28
CA LEU A 227 -2.13 1.44 -17.31
C LEU A 227 -2.54 0.31 -18.28
N SER A 228 -3.23 -0.72 -17.79
CA SER A 228 -3.84 -1.79 -18.60
C SER A 228 -5.07 -1.34 -19.42
N GLY A 229 -5.43 -0.05 -19.40
CA GLY A 229 -6.47 0.53 -20.24
C GLY A 229 -7.84 0.72 -19.58
N VAL A 230 -7.98 0.45 -18.28
CA VAL A 230 -9.22 0.75 -17.54
C VAL A 230 -9.42 2.28 -17.50
N PRO A 231 -10.63 2.81 -17.77
CA PRO A 231 -10.87 4.26 -17.73
C PRO A 231 -10.62 4.85 -16.34
N PHE A 232 -10.01 6.05 -16.28
CA PHE A 232 -9.65 6.71 -15.03
C PHE A 232 -10.81 6.87 -14.04
N PHE A 233 -12.00 7.23 -14.53
CA PHE A 233 -13.18 7.45 -13.70
C PHE A 233 -14.00 6.18 -13.43
N TRP A 234 -13.60 5.03 -13.95
CA TRP A 234 -14.33 3.78 -13.71
C TRP A 234 -14.35 3.42 -12.23
N THR A 235 -13.25 3.65 -11.50
CA THR A 235 -13.13 3.37 -10.05
C THR A 235 -14.10 4.18 -9.20
N LEU A 236 -14.56 5.35 -9.69
CA LEU A 236 -15.59 6.12 -8.99
C LEU A 236 -16.93 5.38 -8.93
N SER A 237 -17.16 4.38 -9.79
CA SER A 237 -18.36 3.55 -9.69
C SER A 237 -18.41 2.73 -8.40
N LEU A 238 -17.26 2.47 -7.77
CA LEU A 238 -17.11 1.70 -6.53
C LEU A 238 -17.42 2.52 -5.27
N TRP A 239 -17.96 3.73 -5.42
CA TRP A 239 -18.22 4.63 -4.29
C TRP A 239 -19.19 4.06 -3.27
N LYS A 240 -20.12 3.19 -3.70
CA LYS A 240 -21.10 2.56 -2.81
C LYS A 240 -20.44 1.53 -1.91
N GLU A 241 -19.60 0.67 -2.49
CA GLU A 241 -18.83 -0.36 -1.81
C GLU A 241 -17.83 0.29 -0.85
N TRP A 242 -17.10 1.30 -1.32
CA TRP A 242 -16.21 2.11 -0.50
C TRP A 242 -16.94 2.72 0.68
N LEU A 243 -18.04 3.45 0.43
CA LEU A 243 -18.80 4.12 1.47
C LEU A 243 -19.36 3.12 2.49
N THR A 244 -19.88 1.99 2.02
CA THR A 244 -20.45 0.94 2.89
C THR A 244 -19.38 0.39 3.83
N CYS A 245 -18.21 0.00 3.29
CA CYS A 245 -17.09 -0.50 4.08
C CYS A 245 -16.53 0.55 5.04
N SER A 246 -16.33 1.79 4.56
CA SER A 246 -15.81 2.88 5.38
C SER A 246 -16.77 3.25 6.51
N VAL A 247 -18.07 3.37 6.24
CA VAL A 247 -19.08 3.68 7.26
C VAL A 247 -19.18 2.55 8.28
N LEU A 248 -19.24 1.29 7.84
CA LEU A 248 -19.31 0.14 8.74
C LEU A 248 -18.12 0.10 9.70
N LEU A 249 -16.90 0.30 9.18
CA LEU A 249 -15.70 0.32 10.00
C LEU A 249 -15.62 1.56 10.89
N LEU A 250 -16.02 2.74 10.41
CA LEU A 250 -16.07 3.96 11.23
C LEU A 250 -17.07 3.86 12.37
N VAL A 251 -18.25 3.28 12.13
CA VAL A 251 -19.25 3.02 13.18
C VAL A 251 -18.70 2.01 14.19
N THR A 252 -18.12 0.91 13.70
CA THR A 252 -17.49 -0.11 14.57
C THR A 252 -16.37 0.51 15.41
N TYR A 253 -15.53 1.32 14.78
CA TYR A 253 -14.46 2.07 15.44
C TYR A 253 -15.02 3.01 16.50
N TYR A 254 -16.02 3.84 16.17
CA TYR A 254 -16.59 4.81 17.10
C TYR A 254 -17.17 4.13 18.34
N VAL A 255 -17.90 3.02 18.16
CA VAL A 255 -18.46 2.26 19.28
C VAL A 255 -17.34 1.63 20.12
N TRP A 256 -16.32 1.05 19.49
CA TRP A 256 -15.18 0.47 20.21
C TRP A 256 -14.38 1.54 20.97
N ASP A 257 -14.04 2.65 20.31
CA ASP A 257 -13.27 3.74 20.89
C ASP A 257 -14.03 4.41 22.02
N THR A 258 -15.35 4.55 21.92
CA THR A 258 -16.20 5.04 23.01
C THR A 258 -16.12 4.13 24.24
N ARG A 259 -16.13 2.81 24.05
CA ARG A 259 -15.97 1.85 25.16
C ARG A 259 -14.58 1.91 25.77
N ALA A 260 -13.54 2.09 24.95
CA ALA A 260 -12.17 2.25 25.41
C ALA A 260 -11.98 3.57 26.17
N TYR A 261 -12.53 4.66 25.66
CA TYR A 261 -12.48 6.00 26.26
C TYR A 261 -13.14 6.03 27.63
N ARG A 262 -14.27 5.34 27.81
CA ARG A 262 -14.93 5.20 29.13
C ARG A 262 -14.09 4.47 30.19
N LYS A 263 -13.06 3.72 29.78
CA LYS A 263 -12.14 3.01 30.68
C LYS A 263 -10.87 3.81 30.97
N GLU A 264 -10.67 4.97 30.34
CA GLU A 264 -9.51 5.82 30.59
C GLU A 264 -9.60 6.50 31.96
N ALA A 265 -8.47 6.81 32.56
CA ALA A 265 -8.45 7.49 33.85
C ALA A 265 -8.87 8.96 33.67
N PRO A 266 -9.68 9.53 34.58
CA PRO A 266 -10.10 10.93 34.50
C PRO A 266 -8.94 11.94 34.43
N ARG A 267 -7.79 11.60 35.05
CA ARG A 267 -6.57 12.40 35.01
C ARG A 267 -5.97 12.48 33.60
N ASP A 268 -6.00 11.37 32.87
CA ASP A 268 -5.46 11.27 31.52
C ASP A 268 -6.35 12.07 30.54
N ILE A 269 -7.67 12.02 30.74
CA ILE A 269 -8.64 12.85 29.99
C ILE A 269 -8.43 14.34 30.28
N GLN A 270 -8.33 14.75 31.55
CA GLN A 270 -8.11 16.16 31.89
C GLN A 270 -6.80 16.71 31.30
N ARG A 271 -5.74 15.90 31.26
CA ARG A 271 -4.47 16.30 30.66
C ARG A 271 -4.57 16.49 29.15
N ASP A 272 -5.31 15.63 28.46
CA ASP A 272 -5.61 15.79 27.04
C ASP A 272 -6.43 17.07 26.76
N GLU A 273 -7.33 17.44 27.67
CA GLU A 273 -8.11 18.67 27.51
C GLU A 273 -7.30 19.96 27.69
N THR A 274 -6.24 19.92 28.50
CA THR A 274 -5.41 21.11 28.77
C THR A 274 -4.32 21.31 27.72
N VAL A 275 -3.77 20.24 27.15
CA VAL A 275 -2.71 20.28 26.15
C VAL A 275 -3.33 20.32 24.73
N ARG A 276 -4.07 21.38 24.40
CA ARG A 276 -4.69 21.53 23.07
C ARG A 276 -3.93 22.53 22.20
N GLU A 277 -3.67 22.14 20.96
CA GLU A 277 -3.10 23.01 19.94
C GLU A 277 -3.94 22.97 18.67
N ARG A 278 -4.18 24.14 18.06
CA ARG A 278 -4.95 24.23 16.82
C ARG A 278 -4.23 23.50 15.68
N LEU A 279 -5.02 22.84 14.83
CA LEU A 279 -4.48 22.25 13.61
C LEU A 279 -3.87 23.32 12.71
N ARG A 280 -2.64 23.08 12.27
CA ARG A 280 -1.89 23.90 11.32
C ARG A 280 -1.37 23.02 10.22
N LEU A 281 -1.51 23.45 8.97
CA LEU A 281 -1.00 22.74 7.81
C LEU A 281 0.21 23.49 7.28
N ASP A 282 1.39 22.89 7.39
CA ASP A 282 2.62 23.41 6.81
C ASP A 282 2.86 22.77 5.44
N GLY A 283 3.48 23.54 4.53
CA GLY A 283 3.76 23.05 3.19
C GLY A 283 2.52 22.98 2.29
N VAL A 284 1.52 23.85 2.50
CA VAL A 284 0.29 23.96 1.69
C VAL A 284 0.57 24.00 0.19
N VAL A 285 1.70 24.58 -0.23
CA VAL A 285 2.15 24.64 -1.62
C VAL A 285 2.24 23.23 -2.26
N ASN A 286 2.59 22.20 -1.48
CA ASN A 286 2.61 20.82 -1.97
C ASN A 286 1.23 20.24 -2.26
N VAL A 287 0.16 20.76 -1.63
CA VAL A 287 -1.21 20.38 -2.00
C VAL A 287 -1.51 20.78 -3.43
N PHE A 288 -1.01 21.95 -3.87
CA PHE A 288 -1.13 22.39 -5.26
C PHE A 288 -0.34 21.49 -6.22
N TRP A 289 0.90 21.14 -5.88
CA TRP A 289 1.70 20.22 -6.71
C TRP A 289 1.11 18.82 -6.81
N LEU A 290 0.52 18.35 -5.71
CA LEU A 290 -0.17 17.06 -5.66
C LEU A 290 -1.42 17.04 -6.54
N ALA A 291 -2.23 18.10 -6.50
CA ALA A 291 -3.34 18.28 -7.43
C ALA A 291 -2.84 18.30 -8.89
N GLY A 292 -1.66 18.89 -9.14
CA GLY A 292 -0.96 18.85 -10.42
C GLY A 292 -0.61 17.45 -10.90
N ILE A 293 -0.14 16.56 -10.00
CA ILE A 293 0.09 15.15 -10.34
C ILE A 293 -1.24 14.48 -10.71
N VAL A 294 -2.28 14.63 -9.88
CA VAL A 294 -3.58 14.01 -10.13
C VAL A 294 -4.16 14.44 -11.47
N ALA A 295 -4.11 15.75 -11.75
CA ALA A 295 -4.51 16.30 -13.04
C ALA A 295 -3.67 15.76 -14.20
N SER A 296 -2.35 15.61 -14.02
CA SER A 296 -1.47 15.06 -15.06
C SER A 296 -1.80 13.60 -15.37
N VAL A 297 -2.04 12.77 -14.36
CA VAL A 297 -2.43 11.36 -14.56
C VAL A 297 -3.77 11.27 -15.30
N ALA A 298 -4.73 12.09 -14.90
CA ALA A 298 -6.09 12.06 -15.45
C ALA A 298 -6.16 12.64 -16.87
N ALA A 299 -5.42 13.70 -17.17
CA ALA A 299 -5.46 14.39 -18.46
C ALA A 299 -4.52 13.76 -19.50
N ILE A 300 -3.42 13.15 -19.08
CA ILE A 300 -2.40 12.60 -19.97
C ILE A 300 -2.52 11.07 -19.97
N VAL A 301 -3.33 10.58 -20.90
CA VAL A 301 -3.45 9.15 -21.18
C VAL A 301 -2.52 8.81 -22.36
N PRO A 302 -1.56 7.88 -22.20
CA PRO A 302 -0.73 7.42 -23.31
C PRO A 302 -1.60 6.96 -24.50
N GLY A 303 -1.27 7.42 -25.71
CA GLY A 303 -1.98 7.04 -26.94
C GLY A 303 -3.29 7.78 -27.23
N LYS A 304 -3.72 8.73 -26.39
CA LYS A 304 -4.90 9.60 -26.68
C LYS A 304 -4.48 11.04 -26.96
N PRO A 305 -5.23 11.79 -27.79
CA PRO A 305 -4.96 13.20 -28.03
C PRO A 305 -5.10 13.99 -26.74
N PHE A 306 -4.21 14.96 -26.52
CA PHE A 306 -4.29 15.81 -25.34
C PHE A 306 -5.65 16.52 -25.29
N PRO A 307 -6.41 16.48 -24.17
CA PRO A 307 -7.79 16.95 -24.09
C PRO A 307 -8.03 18.41 -24.53
N LEU A 308 -6.96 19.22 -24.58
CA LEU A 308 -7.04 20.66 -24.82
C LEU A 308 -6.28 21.16 -26.07
N LEU A 309 -5.36 20.37 -26.64
CA LEU A 309 -4.48 20.81 -27.73
C LEU A 309 -4.44 19.87 -28.94
N GLY A 310 -5.07 18.69 -28.89
CA GLY A 310 -5.23 17.81 -30.06
C GLY A 310 -3.95 17.14 -30.60
N PHE A 311 -2.77 17.47 -30.07
CA PHE A 311 -1.52 16.79 -30.42
C PHE A 311 -1.39 15.43 -29.72
N THR A 312 -0.73 14.49 -30.40
CA THR A 312 -0.31 13.21 -29.82
C THR A 312 0.72 13.44 -28.74
N VAL A 313 0.38 13.07 -27.51
CA VAL A 313 1.24 13.27 -26.34
C VAL A 313 2.48 12.37 -26.42
N PHE A 314 3.66 12.93 -26.14
CA PHE A 314 4.90 12.17 -26.02
C PHE A 314 4.75 11.08 -24.93
N PRO A 315 5.22 9.82 -25.15
CA PRO A 315 4.95 8.69 -24.26
C PRO A 315 5.33 8.91 -22.80
N PHE A 316 6.37 9.71 -22.53
CA PHE A 316 6.86 9.99 -21.17
C PHE A 316 6.53 11.40 -20.66
N LEU A 317 5.65 12.16 -21.34
CA LEU A 317 5.33 13.54 -20.94
C LEU A 317 4.73 13.59 -19.53
N ARG A 318 3.86 12.63 -19.22
CA ARG A 318 3.21 12.49 -17.92
C ARG A 318 4.25 12.35 -16.81
N GLU A 319 5.18 11.43 -16.98
CA GLU A 319 6.26 11.11 -16.04
C GLU A 319 7.20 12.31 -15.87
N LEU A 320 7.56 12.99 -16.97
CA LEU A 320 8.37 14.20 -16.92
C LEU A 320 7.68 15.35 -16.17
N LEU A 321 6.37 15.54 -16.36
CA LEU A 321 5.60 16.54 -15.62
C LEU A 321 5.51 16.22 -14.13
N MET A 322 5.30 14.95 -13.77
CA MET A 322 5.32 14.50 -12.38
C MET A 322 6.67 14.78 -11.73
N LEU A 323 7.77 14.41 -12.38
CA LEU A 323 9.12 14.70 -11.89
C LEU A 323 9.39 16.20 -11.84
N GLY A 324 8.82 16.98 -12.76
CA GLY A 324 8.83 18.45 -12.71
C GLY A 324 8.16 18.98 -11.44
N PHE A 325 6.97 18.49 -11.10
CA PHE A 325 6.28 18.84 -9.85
C PHE A 325 7.06 18.40 -8.61
N VAL A 326 7.74 17.26 -8.66
CA VAL A 326 8.67 16.85 -7.59
C VAL A 326 9.81 17.84 -7.43
N GLY A 327 10.45 18.25 -8.53
CA GLY A 327 11.52 19.25 -8.51
C GLY A 327 11.04 20.59 -7.94
N LEU A 328 9.85 21.03 -8.34
CA LEU A 328 9.21 22.24 -7.82
C LEU A 328 8.86 22.10 -6.33
N SER A 329 8.34 20.97 -5.88
CA SER A 329 8.08 20.67 -4.47
C SER A 329 9.36 20.73 -3.64
N LEU A 330 10.44 20.09 -4.11
CA LEU A 330 11.74 20.09 -3.44
C LEU A 330 12.32 21.50 -3.31
N LYS A 331 12.16 22.33 -4.34
CA LYS A 331 12.62 23.72 -4.35
C LYS A 331 11.78 24.66 -3.48
N THR A 332 10.45 24.50 -3.51
CA THR A 332 9.51 25.43 -2.86
C THR A 332 9.27 25.14 -1.38
N THR A 333 9.53 23.91 -0.92
CA THR A 333 9.22 23.49 0.45
C THR A 333 10.47 23.52 1.35
N PRO A 334 10.41 24.18 2.52
CA PRO A 334 11.51 24.21 3.48
C PRO A 334 11.91 22.80 3.95
N ARG A 335 13.22 22.58 4.14
CA ARG A 335 13.77 21.29 4.62
C ARG A 335 13.20 20.89 5.98
N GLU A 336 12.97 21.87 6.86
CA GLU A 336 12.41 21.64 8.20
C GLU A 336 11.07 20.90 8.18
N VAL A 337 10.21 21.17 7.18
CA VAL A 337 8.90 20.51 7.08
C VAL A 337 9.09 19.01 6.80
N ARG A 338 10.05 18.66 5.94
CA ARG A 338 10.38 17.27 5.58
C ARG A 338 11.09 16.53 6.71
N GLU A 339 12.01 17.18 7.41
CA GLU A 339 12.70 16.61 8.57
C GLU A 339 11.71 16.30 9.70
N ARG A 340 10.76 17.21 9.96
CA ARG A 340 9.67 17.00 10.92
C ARG A 340 8.70 15.90 10.51
N ASN A 341 8.64 15.56 9.23
CA ASN A 341 7.92 14.42 8.68
C ASN A 341 8.78 13.13 8.64
N HIS A 342 10.00 13.13 9.20
CA HIS A 342 11.04 12.10 9.03
C HIS A 342 11.08 11.54 7.61
N PHE A 343 10.95 12.43 6.63
CA PHE A 343 10.99 12.05 5.24
C PHE A 343 12.35 11.44 4.92
N ASN A 344 12.34 10.21 4.42
CA ASN A 344 13.53 9.51 3.96
C ASN A 344 13.21 8.71 2.70
N TYR A 345 14.20 8.48 1.86
CA TYR A 345 14.03 7.73 0.61
C TYR A 345 14.03 6.21 0.81
N ALA A 346 14.34 5.70 2.02
CA ALA A 346 14.36 4.26 2.27
C ALA A 346 13.02 3.57 1.97
N ALA A 347 11.89 4.19 2.33
CA ALA A 347 10.57 3.62 2.10
C ALA A 347 10.26 3.45 0.60
N ILE A 348 10.57 4.46 -0.24
CA ILE A 348 10.33 4.35 -1.68
C ILE A 348 11.32 3.40 -2.36
N LEU A 349 12.55 3.32 -1.85
CA LEU A 349 13.54 2.34 -2.34
C LEU A 349 13.12 0.90 -2.03
N GLU A 350 12.53 0.64 -0.86
CA GLU A 350 11.97 -0.66 -0.50
C GLU A 350 10.83 -1.06 -1.45
N VAL A 351 9.89 -0.14 -1.69
CA VAL A 351 8.76 -0.38 -2.59
C VAL A 351 9.25 -0.62 -4.02
N ALA A 352 10.25 0.15 -4.50
CA ALA A 352 10.84 -0.06 -5.81
C ALA A 352 11.52 -1.44 -5.93
N ALA A 353 12.29 -1.84 -4.92
CA ALA A 353 12.97 -3.13 -4.92
C ALA A 353 11.99 -4.32 -4.97
N LEU A 354 10.89 -4.26 -4.21
CA LEU A 354 9.89 -5.33 -4.15
C LEU A 354 8.97 -5.36 -5.37
N SER A 355 8.58 -4.19 -5.88
CA SER A 355 7.64 -4.08 -7.00
C SER A 355 8.24 -4.46 -8.35
N TRP A 356 9.57 -4.50 -8.44
CA TRP A 356 10.28 -4.92 -9.65
C TRP A 356 9.94 -6.37 -10.06
N ALA A 357 9.66 -7.25 -9.10
CA ALA A 357 9.27 -8.62 -9.41
C ALA A 357 7.80 -8.79 -9.75
N SER A 358 6.93 -7.99 -9.14
CA SER A 358 5.49 -8.08 -9.39
C SER A 358 5.08 -7.52 -10.76
N SER A 359 5.89 -6.62 -11.35
CA SER A 359 5.69 -6.11 -12.70
C SER A 359 6.05 -7.11 -13.81
N SER A 360 6.75 -8.20 -13.50
CA SER A 360 7.01 -9.29 -14.47
C SER A 360 5.77 -10.12 -14.84
N ARG A 361 4.57 -9.69 -14.40
CA ARG A 361 3.30 -10.36 -14.73
C ARG A 361 2.85 -9.95 -16.12
N CYS A 362 3.27 -10.75 -17.08
CA CYS A 362 3.13 -10.41 -18.47
C CYS A 362 1.76 -10.85 -19.01
N ARG A 363 1.06 -9.93 -19.70
CA ARG A 363 -0.02 -10.27 -20.61
C ARG A 363 0.65 -10.68 -21.93
N CYS A 364 0.37 -11.87 -22.45
CA CYS A 364 0.77 -12.19 -23.82
C CYS A 364 -0.06 -11.30 -24.76
N PRO A 365 0.54 -10.45 -25.60
CA PRO A 365 -0.23 -9.72 -26.60
C PRO A 365 -0.90 -10.74 -27.51
N SER A 366 -2.22 -10.64 -27.67
CA SER A 366 -3.02 -11.49 -28.57
C SER A 366 -2.59 -11.40 -30.04
N THR A 367 -1.62 -10.54 -30.37
CA THR A 367 -1.07 -10.31 -31.70
C THR A 367 0.00 -11.33 -32.14
N CYS A 368 0.48 -12.23 -31.27
CA CYS A 368 1.47 -13.25 -31.67
C CYS A 368 0.90 -14.47 -32.42
N SER A 369 -0.41 -14.55 -32.68
CA SER A 369 -1.04 -15.72 -33.33
C SER A 369 -1.28 -15.60 -34.85
N THR A 370 -0.91 -14.48 -35.50
CA THR A 370 -1.14 -14.26 -36.95
C THR A 370 0.15 -14.15 -37.77
N SER A 371 1.05 -15.12 -37.66
CA SER A 371 2.11 -15.32 -38.67
C SER A 371 2.39 -16.80 -38.96
N ALA A 372 1.34 -17.55 -39.26
CA ALA A 372 1.48 -18.89 -39.84
C ALA A 372 0.29 -19.19 -40.77
N ALA A 373 0.16 -18.41 -41.85
CA ALA A 373 -0.58 -18.87 -43.02
C ALA A 373 0.42 -19.61 -43.93
N PRO A 374 0.26 -20.92 -44.18
CA PRO A 374 1.05 -21.59 -45.18
C PRO A 374 0.52 -21.19 -46.56
N SER A 375 1.44 -20.70 -47.38
CA SER A 375 1.30 -20.56 -48.82
C SER A 375 1.25 -21.94 -49.49
N SER A 376 0.10 -22.27 -50.08
CA SER A 376 -0.10 -23.27 -51.16
C SER A 376 -1.58 -23.17 -51.54
N GLY A 377 -1.97 -22.88 -52.78
CA GLY A 377 -1.60 -23.60 -53.99
C GLY A 377 -2.90 -24.17 -54.54
#